data_AF-A0A165WQ20-F1
#
_entry.id   AF-A0A165WQ20-F1
#
_cell.length_a   1.000
_cell.length_b   1.000
_cell.length_c   1.000
_cell.angle_alpha   90.00
_cell.angle_beta   90.00
_cell.angle_gamma   90.00
#
_symmetry.space_group_name_H-M   'P 1'
#
loop_
_entity.id
_entity.type
_entity.pdbx_description
1 polymer ?
#
loop_
_entity_poly.entity_id
_entity_poly.type
_entity_poly.pdbx_seq_one_letter_code
_entity_poly.pdbx_strand_id
1 'polypeptide(L)'
;MKTILLHDPRPSPHPLLCVLSHAQSELDGVMDDILRCVLEGSDEKEMEVLKHFLEEPAHFLSPACARSSRTHLGERVVQGVDDALRDPSSDLSNALEVQSLESTPIDFPSKLGKPATIHLPQARVDDTSPLAHYAGNWFGDVDPTNNQGYNHTQHLTRVIGSSATFILMVRQSTQVTVLGSYAGSPGPTSEYSIDDGPPILFTGSVNSTVELYDRVFYKSVLLADGEHTITLKLVAGDWFWFDEFMYVPSSASSSTSTSKPKTVIGAIVGGVIARLIAVVTLVFLRLFWRKRRREHHMYGSAAN
;
A
#
# COMPACT_ATOMS: atom_id res chain seq x y z
N MET A 1 61.50 -13.99 -13.04
CA MET A 1 61.06 -12.72 -12.42
C MET A 1 59.90 -12.18 -13.25
N LYS A 2 58.67 -12.27 -12.74
CA LYS A 2 57.45 -11.88 -13.45
C LYS A 2 56.71 -10.87 -12.58
N THR A 3 56.72 -9.61 -13.00
CA THR A 3 56.11 -8.48 -12.29
C THR A 3 54.59 -8.56 -12.42
N ILE A 4 53.89 -8.66 -11.30
CA ILE A 4 52.42 -8.63 -11.21
C ILE A 4 52.01 -7.16 -11.02
N LEU A 5 51.40 -6.57 -12.05
CA LEU A 5 50.74 -5.27 -11.96
C LEU A 5 49.31 -5.49 -11.45
N LEU A 6 49.05 -5.01 -10.23
CA LEU A 6 47.72 -4.90 -9.64
C LEU A 6 46.93 -3.82 -10.38
N HIS A 7 45.86 -4.21 -11.06
CA HIS A 7 44.92 -3.29 -11.70
C HIS A 7 43.73 -3.08 -10.77
N ASP A 8 43.50 -1.83 -10.39
CA ASP A 8 42.42 -1.39 -9.50
C ASP A 8 41.07 -1.38 -10.24
N PRO A 9 40.03 -2.11 -9.79
CA PRO A 9 38.72 -2.11 -10.42
C PRO A 9 37.92 -0.88 -10.00
N ARG A 10 37.66 0.04 -10.94
CA ARG A 10 36.72 1.15 -10.72
C ARG A 10 35.29 0.62 -10.55
N PRO A 11 34.51 1.17 -9.60
CA PRO A 11 33.14 0.74 -9.35
C PRO A 11 32.23 1.06 -10.54
N SER A 12 31.40 0.10 -10.92
CA SER A 12 30.37 0.25 -11.94
C SER A 12 29.25 1.19 -11.46
N PRO A 13 28.67 2.01 -12.36
CA PRO A 13 27.63 2.95 -11.98
C PRO A 13 26.35 2.22 -11.53
N HIS A 14 25.82 2.68 -10.40
CA HIS A 14 24.65 2.08 -9.75
C HIS A 14 23.36 2.27 -10.56
N PRO A 15 22.47 1.26 -10.60
CA PRO A 15 21.19 1.28 -11.32
C PRO A 15 20.18 2.33 -10.83
N LEU A 16 20.49 3.07 -9.76
CA LEU A 16 19.68 4.20 -9.27
C LEU A 16 19.63 5.39 -10.24
N LEU A 17 20.62 5.53 -11.14
CA LEU A 17 20.67 6.64 -12.09
C LEU A 17 19.63 6.53 -13.22
N CYS A 18 19.17 5.32 -13.59
CA CYS A 18 18.14 5.13 -14.62
C CYS A 18 16.72 5.44 -14.12
N VAL A 19 16.42 5.17 -12.85
CA VAL A 19 15.10 5.46 -12.27
C VAL A 19 14.94 6.97 -12.02
N LEU A 20 16.04 7.65 -11.67
CA LEU A 20 16.07 9.10 -11.54
C LEU A 20 15.86 9.80 -12.88
N SER A 21 16.41 9.31 -14.00
CA SER A 21 16.21 9.99 -15.30
C SER A 21 14.78 9.90 -15.81
N HIS A 22 14.04 8.83 -15.48
CA HIS A 22 12.65 8.69 -15.91
C HIS A 22 11.70 9.55 -15.06
N ALA A 23 11.91 9.59 -13.74
CA ALA A 23 11.18 10.50 -12.84
C ALA A 23 11.48 11.98 -13.13
N GLN A 24 12.70 12.29 -13.58
CA GLN A 24 13.07 13.64 -14.01
C GLN A 24 12.30 14.06 -15.27
N SER A 25 12.13 13.16 -16.25
CA SER A 25 11.40 13.49 -17.49
C SER A 25 9.91 13.75 -17.28
N GLU A 26 9.27 13.08 -16.31
CA GLU A 26 7.87 13.35 -15.97
C GLU A 26 7.73 14.65 -15.17
N LEU A 27 8.70 14.95 -14.31
CA LEU A 27 8.73 16.21 -13.57
C LEU A 27 8.98 17.41 -14.49
N ASP A 28 9.85 17.25 -15.49
CA ASP A 28 10.16 18.29 -16.48
C ASP A 28 8.93 18.58 -17.36
N GLY A 29 8.16 17.56 -17.75
CA GLY A 29 6.90 17.73 -18.50
C GLY A 29 5.81 18.45 -17.70
N VAL A 30 5.67 18.12 -16.40
CA VAL A 30 4.72 18.80 -15.51
C VAL A 30 5.16 20.24 -15.23
N MET A 31 6.47 20.48 -15.10
CA MET A 31 7.01 21.82 -14.90
C MET A 31 6.79 22.71 -16.13
N ASP A 32 6.98 22.17 -17.34
CA ASP A 32 6.75 22.88 -18.60
C ASP A 32 5.27 23.23 -18.81
N ASP A 33 4.34 22.32 -18.47
CA ASP A 33 2.90 22.63 -18.56
C ASP A 33 2.48 23.67 -17.51
N ILE A 34 3.05 23.64 -16.30
CA ILE A 34 2.81 24.66 -15.26
C ILE A 34 3.40 26.01 -15.68
N LEU A 35 4.64 26.04 -16.18
CA LEU A 35 5.28 27.26 -16.69
C LEU A 35 4.50 27.84 -17.86
N ARG A 36 4.01 27.02 -18.80
CA ARG A 36 3.17 27.48 -19.92
C ARG A 36 1.85 28.07 -19.42
N CYS A 37 1.19 27.45 -18.44
CA CYS A 37 -0.05 27.96 -17.87
C CYS A 37 0.14 29.29 -17.13
N VAL A 38 1.29 29.48 -16.47
CA VAL A 38 1.62 30.72 -15.76
C VAL A 38 1.99 31.84 -16.75
N LEU A 39 2.73 31.53 -17.81
CA LEU A 39 3.18 32.52 -18.80
C LEU A 39 2.05 33.00 -19.74
N GLU A 40 1.04 32.18 -20.01
CA GLU A 40 -0.08 32.55 -20.89
C GLU A 40 -1.20 33.33 -20.18
N GLY A 41 -1.17 33.44 -18.84
CA GLY A 41 -2.29 33.96 -18.06
C GLY A 41 -2.00 34.98 -16.98
N SER A 42 -0.73 35.20 -16.58
CA SER A 42 -0.43 36.01 -15.39
C SER A 42 -0.21 37.50 -15.69
N ASP A 43 -0.78 38.35 -14.83
CA ASP A 43 -0.48 39.78 -14.82
C ASP A 43 0.94 40.06 -14.31
N GLU A 44 1.44 41.28 -14.53
CA GLU A 44 2.80 41.70 -14.16
C GLU A 44 3.09 41.58 -12.64
N LYS A 45 2.04 41.51 -11.80
CA LYS A 45 2.16 41.35 -10.33
C LYS A 45 2.24 39.89 -9.91
N GLU A 46 1.63 38.96 -10.63
CA GLU A 46 1.75 37.52 -10.38
C GLU A 46 3.14 36.98 -10.73
N MET A 47 3.79 37.56 -11.74
CA MET A 47 5.20 37.26 -12.09
C MET A 47 6.20 37.65 -10.99
N GLU A 48 5.95 38.74 -10.25
CA GLU A 48 6.77 39.16 -9.11
C GLU A 48 6.65 38.18 -7.93
N VAL A 49 5.46 37.60 -7.71
CA VAL A 49 5.25 36.57 -6.66
C VAL A 49 5.98 35.28 -7.01
N LEU A 50 5.98 34.87 -8.29
CA LEU A 50 6.71 33.69 -8.74
C LEU A 50 8.22 33.86 -8.58
N LYS A 51 8.74 35.07 -8.88
CA LYS A 51 10.14 35.42 -8.68
C LYS A 51 10.55 35.32 -7.21
N HIS A 52 9.72 35.85 -6.31
CA HIS A 52 9.96 35.76 -4.86
C HIS A 52 9.92 34.31 -4.35
N PHE A 53 9.07 33.45 -4.93
CA PHE A 53 8.96 32.04 -4.56
C PHE A 53 10.17 31.20 -5.04
N LEU A 54 10.75 31.57 -6.18
CA LEU A 54 11.95 30.91 -6.74
C LEU A 54 13.25 31.35 -6.05
N GLU A 55 13.29 32.56 -5.47
CA GLU A 55 14.48 33.09 -4.77
C GLU A 55 14.68 32.54 -3.33
N GLU A 56 13.67 31.92 -2.70
CA GLU A 56 13.79 31.36 -1.32
C GLU A 56 13.45 29.86 -1.20
N PRO A 57 14.36 28.92 -1.55
CA PRO A 57 14.07 27.49 -1.52
C PRO A 57 14.37 26.80 -0.16
N ALA A 58 14.34 27.52 0.97
CA ALA A 58 14.97 27.04 2.21
C ALA A 58 14.10 26.18 3.16
N HIS A 59 12.81 25.98 2.90
CA HIS A 59 11.92 25.44 3.94
C HIS A 59 11.40 24.00 3.77
N PHE A 60 11.71 23.28 2.67
CA PHE A 60 11.09 21.97 2.43
C PHE A 60 12.01 20.75 2.26
N LEU A 61 13.33 20.87 2.46
CA LEU A 61 14.22 19.70 2.36
C LEU A 61 15.20 19.59 3.53
N SER A 62 15.28 18.37 4.08
CA SER A 62 16.28 17.98 5.08
C SER A 62 17.72 18.25 4.56
N PRO A 63 18.65 18.72 5.43
CA PRO A 63 20.01 19.14 5.03
C PRO A 63 20.85 18.11 4.27
N ALA A 64 20.45 16.83 4.27
CA ALA A 64 21.18 15.74 3.63
C ALA A 64 20.99 15.64 2.11
N CYS A 65 19.96 16.28 1.52
CA CYS A 65 19.71 16.22 0.07
C CYS A 65 20.27 17.43 -0.71
N ALA A 66 20.66 18.52 -0.04
CA ALA A 66 20.98 19.80 -0.67
C ALA A 66 22.39 19.89 -1.30
N ARG A 67 23.20 18.81 -1.29
CA ARG A 67 24.64 18.91 -1.60
C ARG A 67 25.10 18.19 -2.88
N SER A 68 24.23 17.60 -3.69
CA SER A 68 24.68 16.89 -4.91
C SER A 68 24.02 17.29 -6.23
N SER A 69 22.94 18.09 -6.23
CA SER A 69 22.20 18.43 -7.47
C SER A 69 22.38 19.90 -7.89
N ARG A 70 23.20 20.67 -7.16
CA ARG A 70 23.27 22.14 -7.30
C ARG A 70 24.25 22.65 -8.36
N THR A 71 24.93 21.74 -9.07
CA THR A 71 25.98 22.03 -10.07
C THR A 71 25.59 22.89 -11.26
N HIS A 72 24.69 22.36 -12.08
CA HIS A 72 24.83 22.57 -13.53
C HIS A 72 23.51 22.76 -14.28
N LEU A 73 22.39 22.34 -13.68
CA LEU A 73 21.06 22.47 -14.28
C LEU A 73 20.37 23.76 -13.81
N GLY A 74 20.46 24.07 -12.51
CA GLY A 74 19.91 25.30 -11.93
C GLY A 74 20.53 26.58 -12.52
N GLU A 75 21.86 26.62 -12.72
CA GLU A 75 22.51 27.79 -13.34
C GLU A 75 22.09 28.00 -14.81
N ARG A 76 21.84 26.93 -15.58
CA ARG A 76 21.45 27.06 -17.00
C ARG A 76 20.00 27.51 -17.16
N VAL A 77 19.12 27.07 -16.27
CA VAL A 77 17.71 27.50 -16.27
C VAL A 77 17.60 28.97 -15.84
N VAL A 78 18.34 29.37 -14.80
CA VAL A 78 18.37 30.78 -14.36
C VAL A 78 18.95 31.69 -15.44
N GLN A 79 20.04 31.27 -16.10
CA GLN A 79 20.64 32.03 -17.21
C GLN A 79 19.68 32.16 -18.42
N GLY A 80 18.97 31.09 -18.77
CA GLY A 80 18.02 31.10 -19.89
C GLY A 80 16.79 32.00 -19.65
N VAL A 81 16.33 32.10 -18.40
CA VAL A 81 15.22 32.98 -18.01
C VAL A 81 15.66 34.45 -18.00
N ASP A 82 16.86 34.76 -17.49
CA ASP A 82 17.40 36.13 -17.50
C ASP A 82 17.65 36.65 -18.93
N ASP A 83 18.09 35.79 -19.85
CA ASP A 83 18.31 36.15 -21.25
C ASP A 83 16.98 36.37 -21.99
N ALA A 84 15.94 35.56 -21.73
CA ALA A 84 14.61 35.71 -22.32
C ALA A 84 13.87 36.97 -21.84
N LEU A 85 14.08 37.40 -20.60
CA LEU A 85 13.54 38.66 -20.06
C LEU A 85 14.22 39.90 -20.65
N ARG A 86 15.46 39.77 -21.15
CA ARG A 86 16.25 40.90 -21.66
C ARG A 86 15.99 41.18 -23.15
N ASP A 87 15.59 40.18 -23.92
CA ASP A 87 15.19 40.33 -25.32
C ASP A 87 14.08 39.33 -25.70
N PRO A 88 12.79 39.72 -25.59
CA PRO A 88 11.65 38.85 -25.87
C PRO A 88 11.47 38.52 -27.36
N SER A 89 12.34 39.02 -28.24
CA SER A 89 12.36 38.67 -29.67
C SER A 89 13.38 37.59 -30.03
N SER A 90 14.17 37.13 -29.06
CA SER A 90 15.14 36.06 -29.26
C SER A 90 14.46 34.69 -29.37
N ASP A 91 14.59 34.07 -30.54
CA ASP A 91 13.96 32.81 -30.90
C ASP A 91 14.54 31.65 -30.05
N LEU A 92 13.75 31.16 -29.09
CA LEU A 92 14.09 30.08 -28.13
C LEU A 92 14.44 28.74 -28.79
N SER A 93 14.21 28.61 -30.11
CA SER A 93 14.46 27.40 -30.89
C SER A 93 15.95 27.00 -30.99
N ASN A 94 16.90 27.91 -30.74
CA ASN A 94 18.34 27.62 -30.82
C ASN A 94 19.00 27.21 -29.48
N ALA A 95 18.31 27.33 -28.33
CA ALA A 95 18.89 26.97 -27.03
C ALA A 95 18.81 25.46 -26.70
N LEU A 96 18.04 24.70 -27.48
CA LEU A 96 17.78 23.26 -27.31
C LEU A 96 18.44 22.40 -28.40
N GLU A 97 19.46 22.90 -29.08
CA GLU A 97 20.31 22.06 -29.94
C GLU A 97 21.21 21.17 -29.05
N VAL A 98 20.59 20.12 -28.52
CA VAL A 98 21.28 19.00 -27.89
C VAL A 98 22.19 18.39 -28.93
N GLN A 99 23.49 18.67 -28.83
CA GLN A 99 24.51 18.01 -29.64
C GLN A 99 24.33 16.50 -29.49
N SER A 100 23.84 15.88 -30.57
CA SER A 100 23.80 14.44 -30.76
C SER A 100 25.23 13.93 -30.72
N LEU A 101 25.70 13.56 -29.52
CA LEU A 101 26.95 12.85 -29.33
C LEU A 101 26.81 11.52 -30.07
N GLU A 102 27.46 11.42 -31.23
CA GLU A 102 27.66 10.19 -31.98
C GLU A 102 28.25 9.14 -31.03
N SER A 103 27.42 8.19 -30.61
CA SER A 103 27.82 7.09 -29.76
C SER A 103 28.74 6.17 -30.57
N THR A 104 30.05 6.27 -30.33
CA THR A 104 31.00 5.27 -30.81
C THR A 104 30.57 3.89 -30.31
N PRO A 105 30.46 2.86 -31.18
CA PRO A 105 30.05 1.52 -30.77
C PRO A 105 31.02 0.96 -29.74
N ILE A 106 30.59 0.89 -28.48
CA ILE A 106 31.34 0.21 -27.43
C ILE A 106 31.07 -1.28 -27.63
N ASP A 107 32.07 -2.00 -28.13
CA ASP A 107 32.05 -3.44 -28.34
C ASP A 107 32.04 -4.15 -26.97
N PHE A 108 30.85 -4.42 -26.45
CA PHE A 108 30.69 -5.13 -25.18
C PHE A 108 30.97 -6.63 -25.40
N PRO A 109 31.94 -7.22 -24.67
CA PRO A 109 32.25 -8.63 -24.82
C PRO A 109 31.02 -9.47 -24.46
N SER A 110 30.53 -10.24 -25.45
CA SER A 110 29.32 -11.08 -25.44
C SER A 110 29.39 -12.30 -24.50
N LYS A 111 30.24 -12.26 -23.47
CA LYS A 111 30.42 -13.32 -22.46
C LYS A 111 30.03 -12.88 -21.05
N LEU A 112 29.04 -12.01 -20.91
CA LEU A 112 28.42 -11.79 -19.60
C LEU A 112 27.52 -12.99 -19.28
N GLY A 113 27.96 -13.83 -18.34
CA GLY A 113 27.21 -14.99 -17.89
C GLY A 113 25.78 -14.60 -17.50
N LYS A 114 24.81 -15.45 -17.86
CA LYS A 114 23.39 -15.27 -17.57
C LYS A 114 23.23 -14.82 -16.10
N PRO A 115 22.64 -13.63 -15.84
CA PRO A 115 22.59 -13.09 -14.49
C PRO A 115 21.91 -14.11 -13.56
N ALA A 116 22.59 -14.44 -12.47
CA ALA A 116 22.08 -15.39 -11.50
C ALA A 116 20.76 -14.87 -10.93
N THR A 117 19.67 -15.59 -11.20
CA THR A 117 18.35 -15.29 -10.64
C THR A 117 18.39 -15.64 -9.16
N ILE A 118 18.48 -14.63 -8.29
CA ILE A 118 18.39 -14.82 -6.84
C ILE A 118 16.93 -15.17 -6.53
N HIS A 119 16.65 -16.42 -6.21
CA HIS A 119 15.34 -16.85 -5.74
C HIS A 119 15.23 -16.47 -4.26
N LEU A 120 14.43 -15.44 -3.96
CA LEU A 120 14.12 -15.09 -2.58
C LEU A 120 13.26 -16.19 -1.95
N PRO A 121 13.41 -16.46 -0.64
CA PRO A 121 12.56 -17.43 0.05
C PRO A 121 11.10 -16.98 -0.03
N GLN A 122 10.25 -17.83 -0.60
CA GLN A 122 8.81 -17.63 -0.68
C GLN A 122 8.15 -18.13 0.62
N ALA A 123 7.33 -17.29 1.24
CA ALA A 123 6.48 -17.66 2.35
C ALA A 123 5.15 -18.22 1.83
N ARG A 124 4.57 -19.11 2.63
CA ARG A 124 3.24 -19.68 2.43
C ARG A 124 2.34 -19.26 3.59
N VAL A 125 1.09 -18.88 3.28
CA VAL A 125 0.05 -18.61 4.29
C VAL A 125 -1.07 -19.59 4.09
N ASP A 126 -1.25 -20.42 5.09
CA ASP A 126 -2.30 -21.44 5.18
C ASP A 126 -3.70 -20.83 5.33
N ASP A 127 -4.73 -21.54 4.89
CA ASP A 127 -6.13 -21.17 5.01
C ASP A 127 -6.60 -21.08 6.46
N THR A 128 -5.96 -21.80 7.38
CA THR A 128 -6.24 -21.72 8.82
C THR A 128 -5.46 -20.62 9.54
N SER A 129 -4.68 -19.84 8.81
CA SER A 129 -3.89 -18.74 9.38
C SER A 129 -4.76 -17.74 10.15
N PRO A 130 -4.33 -17.25 11.32
CA PRO A 130 -5.05 -16.21 12.06
C PRO A 130 -5.09 -14.86 11.33
N LEU A 131 -4.35 -14.71 10.22
CA LEU A 131 -4.43 -13.56 9.32
C LEU A 131 -5.68 -13.61 8.42
N ALA A 132 -6.35 -14.75 8.34
CA ALA A 132 -7.55 -14.94 7.55
C ALA A 132 -8.78 -14.36 8.26
N HIS A 133 -9.54 -13.54 7.55
CA HIS A 133 -10.83 -13.03 7.97
C HIS A 133 -11.92 -13.50 7.01
N TYR A 134 -12.64 -14.54 7.40
CA TYR A 134 -13.74 -15.10 6.62
C TYR A 134 -15.05 -14.36 6.90
N ALA A 135 -15.82 -14.10 5.84
CA ALA A 135 -17.18 -13.58 5.91
C ALA A 135 -18.11 -14.44 5.02
N GLY A 136 -19.32 -14.72 5.51
CA GLY A 136 -20.26 -15.64 4.87
C GLY A 136 -20.16 -17.06 5.43
N ASN A 137 -20.53 -18.04 4.60
CA ASN A 137 -20.60 -19.44 5.00
C ASN A 137 -19.38 -20.21 4.48
N TRP A 138 -18.34 -20.27 5.31
CA TRP A 138 -17.14 -21.06 5.07
C TRP A 138 -17.13 -22.30 5.96
N PHE A 139 -16.64 -23.41 5.42
CA PHE A 139 -16.47 -24.66 6.12
C PHE A 139 -14.99 -25.02 6.06
N GLY A 140 -14.38 -25.31 7.21
CA GLY A 140 -13.07 -25.95 7.22
C GLY A 140 -13.22 -27.38 6.75
N ASP A 141 -12.58 -27.71 5.64
CA ASP A 141 -12.36 -29.08 5.23
C ASP A 141 -11.19 -29.63 6.03
N VAL A 142 -11.56 -30.41 7.04
CA VAL A 142 -10.63 -31.20 7.84
C VAL A 142 -10.81 -32.68 7.54
N ASP A 143 -11.26 -33.04 6.32
CA ASP A 143 -11.32 -34.43 5.92
C ASP A 143 -9.92 -35.05 6.11
N PRO A 144 -9.76 -36.02 7.02
CA PRO A 144 -8.46 -36.63 7.30
C PRO A 144 -7.88 -37.38 6.09
N THR A 145 -8.68 -37.58 5.04
CA THR A 145 -8.25 -38.15 3.77
C THR A 145 -7.78 -37.10 2.75
N ASN A 146 -8.05 -35.80 2.99
CA ASN A 146 -7.55 -34.72 2.16
C ASN A 146 -6.07 -34.47 2.46
N ASN A 147 -5.22 -35.24 1.79
CA ASN A 147 -3.78 -35.12 1.87
C ASN A 147 -3.18 -34.17 0.82
N GLN A 148 -4.04 -33.52 0.02
CA GLN A 148 -3.61 -32.68 -1.11
C GLN A 148 -3.49 -31.20 -0.71
N GLY A 149 -4.33 -30.72 0.22
CA GLY A 149 -4.25 -29.35 0.71
C GLY A 149 -2.94 -29.04 1.43
N TYR A 150 -2.48 -27.79 1.37
CA TYR A 150 -1.36 -27.34 2.19
C TYR A 150 -1.69 -27.57 3.67
N ASN A 151 -0.73 -28.14 4.41
CA ASN A 151 -0.92 -28.52 5.80
C ASN A 151 -2.16 -29.42 6.09
N HIS A 152 -2.69 -30.10 5.06
CA HIS A 152 -3.89 -30.93 5.14
C HIS A 152 -5.15 -30.16 5.58
N THR A 153 -5.25 -28.88 5.22
CA THR A 153 -6.40 -28.03 5.52
C THR A 153 -6.85 -27.30 4.26
N GLN A 154 -8.16 -27.07 4.14
CA GLN A 154 -8.75 -26.18 3.14
C GLN A 154 -9.99 -25.49 3.73
N HIS A 155 -10.31 -24.28 3.28
CA HIS A 155 -11.58 -23.63 3.59
C HIS A 155 -12.43 -23.58 2.33
N LEU A 156 -13.62 -24.15 2.40
CA LEU A 156 -14.51 -24.28 1.26
C LEU A 156 -15.81 -23.50 1.44
N THR A 157 -16.38 -23.07 0.33
CA THR A 157 -17.71 -22.47 0.28
C THR A 157 -18.39 -22.80 -1.05
N ARG A 158 -19.72 -22.82 -1.01
CA ARG A 158 -20.61 -22.87 -2.19
C ARG A 158 -21.57 -21.68 -2.22
N VAL A 159 -21.45 -20.78 -1.24
CA VAL A 159 -22.39 -19.68 -1.06
C VAL A 159 -21.84 -18.46 -1.77
N ILE A 160 -22.50 -18.07 -2.86
CA ILE A 160 -22.19 -16.85 -3.59
C ILE A 160 -22.24 -15.66 -2.62
N GLY A 161 -21.19 -14.84 -2.66
CA GLY A 161 -21.00 -13.70 -1.76
C GLY A 161 -20.09 -13.99 -0.57
N SER A 162 -19.80 -15.26 -0.25
CA SER A 162 -18.78 -15.60 0.76
C SER A 162 -17.41 -15.08 0.33
N SER A 163 -16.71 -14.42 1.26
CA SER A 163 -15.41 -13.80 1.01
C SER A 163 -14.41 -14.13 2.11
N ALA A 164 -13.12 -14.03 1.79
CA ALA A 164 -12.02 -14.11 2.74
C ALA A 164 -11.06 -12.94 2.48
N THR A 165 -10.58 -12.33 3.56
CA THR A 165 -9.66 -11.18 3.51
C THR A 165 -8.39 -11.49 4.30
N PHE A 166 -7.24 -11.13 3.73
CA PHE A 166 -5.91 -11.36 4.31
C PHE A 166 -5.12 -10.07 4.30
N ILE A 167 -4.39 -9.81 5.38
CA ILE A 167 -3.48 -8.67 5.50
C ILE A 167 -2.05 -9.22 5.50
N LEU A 168 -1.27 -8.91 4.45
CA LEU A 168 0.07 -9.45 4.24
C LEU A 168 1.12 -8.34 4.14
N MET A 169 2.30 -8.58 4.69
CA MET A 169 3.46 -7.69 4.55
C MET A 169 4.34 -8.15 3.38
N VAL A 170 4.14 -7.57 2.21
CA VAL A 170 4.77 -8.00 0.95
C VAL A 170 6.07 -7.23 0.71
N ARG A 171 7.08 -7.91 0.17
CA ARG A 171 8.34 -7.28 -0.23
C ARG A 171 8.20 -6.56 -1.56
N GLN A 172 8.91 -5.44 -1.72
CA GLN A 172 8.98 -4.71 -2.99
C GLN A 172 9.22 -5.63 -4.20
N SER A 173 8.43 -5.40 -5.25
CA SER A 173 8.52 -6.07 -6.54
C SER A 173 8.27 -7.58 -6.46
N THR A 174 7.31 -7.99 -5.63
CA THR A 174 6.92 -9.40 -5.52
C THR A 174 5.43 -9.58 -5.76
N GLN A 175 5.07 -10.76 -6.28
CA GLN A 175 3.68 -11.12 -6.57
C GLN A 175 3.13 -11.98 -5.45
N VAL A 176 1.83 -11.88 -5.23
CA VAL A 176 1.06 -12.81 -4.43
C VAL A 176 0.35 -13.77 -5.37
N THR A 177 0.49 -15.07 -5.10
CA THR A 177 -0.21 -16.14 -5.80
C THR A 177 -1.23 -16.77 -4.86
N VAL A 178 -2.44 -17.02 -5.36
CA VAL A 178 -3.52 -17.69 -4.64
C VAL A 178 -3.74 -19.06 -5.24
N LEU A 179 -3.67 -20.08 -4.40
CA LEU A 179 -3.92 -21.46 -4.79
C LEU A 179 -5.15 -22.01 -4.08
N GLY A 180 -5.76 -23.01 -4.71
CA GLY A 180 -6.88 -23.74 -4.14
C GLY A 180 -7.31 -24.91 -5.01
N SER A 181 -8.45 -25.47 -4.64
CA SER A 181 -9.08 -26.58 -5.36
C SER A 181 -10.47 -26.22 -5.85
N TYR A 182 -10.90 -26.94 -6.89
CA TYR A 182 -12.30 -26.92 -7.30
C TYR A 182 -12.75 -28.21 -7.99
N ALA A 183 -14.04 -28.45 -7.94
CA ALA A 183 -14.74 -29.56 -8.57
C ALA A 183 -16.15 -29.12 -8.96
N GLY A 184 -16.80 -29.91 -9.81
CA GLY A 184 -18.20 -29.72 -10.18
C GLY A 184 -18.41 -29.05 -11.53
N SER A 185 -19.68 -28.85 -11.86
CA SER A 185 -20.12 -28.17 -13.07
C SER A 185 -21.39 -27.37 -12.77
N PRO A 186 -21.42 -26.04 -12.97
CA PRO A 186 -20.32 -25.23 -13.51
C PRO A 186 -19.13 -25.08 -12.54
N GLY A 187 -17.93 -24.85 -13.06
CA GLY A 187 -16.77 -24.51 -12.22
C GLY A 187 -17.01 -23.20 -11.44
N PRO A 188 -16.34 -22.99 -10.29
CA PRO A 188 -16.51 -21.77 -9.52
C PRO A 188 -15.99 -20.56 -10.30
N THR A 189 -16.64 -19.43 -10.13
CA THR A 189 -16.13 -18.12 -10.53
C THR A 189 -15.85 -17.33 -9.27
N SER A 190 -14.59 -16.96 -9.05
CA SER A 190 -14.15 -16.16 -7.91
C SER A 190 -13.55 -14.85 -8.39
N GLU A 191 -13.65 -13.82 -7.55
CA GLU A 191 -13.03 -12.51 -7.77
C GLU A 191 -11.94 -12.24 -6.74
N TYR A 192 -10.89 -11.53 -7.15
CA TYR A 192 -9.72 -11.18 -6.34
C TYR A 192 -9.42 -9.71 -6.47
N SER A 193 -9.23 -9.00 -5.36
CA SER A 193 -8.79 -7.60 -5.33
C SER A 193 -7.65 -7.41 -4.34
N ILE A 194 -6.86 -6.37 -4.58
CA ILE A 194 -5.79 -5.91 -3.70
C ILE A 194 -6.07 -4.46 -3.36
N ASP A 195 -6.03 -4.13 -2.07
CA ASP A 195 -6.18 -2.77 -1.54
C ASP A 195 -7.44 -2.06 -2.06
N ASP A 196 -8.57 -2.78 -2.07
CA ASP A 196 -9.86 -2.31 -2.60
C ASP A 196 -9.83 -1.89 -4.09
N GLY A 197 -8.81 -2.32 -4.84
CA GLY A 197 -8.68 -2.11 -6.27
C GLY A 197 -9.69 -2.91 -7.11
N PRO A 198 -9.69 -2.72 -8.44
CA PRO A 198 -10.58 -3.42 -9.35
C PRO A 198 -10.43 -4.96 -9.25
N PRO A 199 -11.53 -5.72 -9.17
CA PRO A 199 -11.45 -7.17 -9.04
C PRO A 199 -11.02 -7.85 -10.34
N ILE A 200 -10.22 -8.91 -10.21
CA ILE A 200 -9.84 -9.83 -11.29
C ILE A 200 -10.58 -11.14 -11.10
N LEU A 201 -11.21 -11.64 -12.16
CA LEU A 201 -11.99 -12.86 -12.13
C LEU A 201 -11.16 -14.09 -12.49
N PHE A 202 -11.41 -15.17 -11.77
CA PHE A 202 -11.05 -16.54 -12.13
C PHE A 202 -12.31 -17.31 -12.46
N THR A 203 -12.28 -18.13 -13.49
CA THR A 203 -13.35 -19.08 -13.81
C THR A 203 -12.76 -20.47 -13.94
N GLY A 204 -13.16 -21.36 -13.03
CA GLY A 204 -12.79 -22.76 -13.07
C GLY A 204 -13.36 -23.46 -14.31
N SER A 205 -12.68 -24.50 -14.78
CA SER A 205 -13.14 -25.26 -15.93
C SER A 205 -14.51 -25.87 -15.68
N VAL A 206 -15.42 -25.69 -16.63
CA VAL A 206 -16.71 -26.39 -16.63
C VAL A 206 -16.47 -27.88 -16.87
N ASN A 207 -17.14 -28.75 -16.09
CA ASN A 207 -17.08 -30.21 -16.18
C ASN A 207 -15.87 -30.90 -15.53
N SER A 208 -15.37 -30.38 -14.41
CA SER A 208 -14.45 -31.18 -13.61
C SER A 208 -15.23 -32.17 -12.76
N THR A 209 -15.27 -33.44 -13.19
CA THR A 209 -15.84 -34.54 -12.39
C THR A 209 -14.90 -34.99 -11.27
N VAL A 210 -13.64 -34.55 -11.32
CA VAL A 210 -12.59 -34.82 -10.35
C VAL A 210 -12.16 -33.49 -9.74
N GLU A 211 -11.86 -33.49 -8.45
CA GLU A 211 -11.30 -32.31 -7.80
C GLU A 211 -9.90 -31.99 -8.37
N LEU A 212 -9.70 -30.72 -8.71
CA LEU A 212 -8.46 -30.21 -9.26
C LEU A 212 -7.72 -29.42 -8.19
N TYR A 213 -6.67 -30.01 -7.64
CA TYR A 213 -5.80 -29.41 -6.61
C TYR A 213 -4.72 -28.50 -7.20
N ASP A 214 -4.09 -27.70 -6.33
CA ASP A 214 -2.97 -26.79 -6.62
C ASP A 214 -3.22 -25.85 -7.80
N ARG A 215 -4.47 -25.39 -7.94
CA ARG A 215 -4.84 -24.51 -9.04
C ARG A 215 -4.58 -23.07 -8.65
N VAL A 216 -3.77 -22.41 -9.47
CA VAL A 216 -3.57 -20.97 -9.37
C VAL A 216 -4.84 -20.27 -9.82
N PHE A 217 -5.55 -19.67 -8.86
CA PHE A 217 -6.72 -18.86 -9.15
C PHE A 217 -6.34 -17.43 -9.50
N TYR A 218 -5.30 -16.91 -8.86
CA TYR A 218 -4.91 -15.53 -9.02
C TYR A 218 -3.39 -15.34 -8.88
N LYS A 219 -2.85 -14.41 -9.67
CA LYS A 219 -1.51 -13.86 -9.51
C LYS A 219 -1.60 -12.35 -9.60
N SER A 220 -1.10 -11.66 -8.59
CA SER A 220 -1.08 -10.20 -8.56
C SER A 220 -0.08 -9.61 -9.55
N VAL A 221 -0.20 -8.30 -9.77
CA VAL A 221 0.91 -7.48 -10.27
C VAL A 221 2.05 -7.43 -9.25
N LEU A 222 3.20 -6.88 -9.64
CA LEU A 222 4.29 -6.60 -8.71
C LEU A 222 3.82 -5.55 -7.69
N LEU A 223 3.87 -5.89 -6.42
CA LEU A 223 3.44 -5.01 -5.33
C LEU A 223 4.62 -4.20 -4.78
N ALA A 224 4.32 -3.04 -4.21
CA ALA A 224 5.29 -2.26 -3.46
C ALA A 224 5.67 -2.97 -2.15
N ASP A 225 6.71 -2.48 -1.46
CA ASP A 225 6.96 -2.94 -0.10
C ASP A 225 5.89 -2.37 0.82
N GLY A 226 5.19 -3.22 1.57
CA GLY A 226 4.17 -2.74 2.50
C GLY A 226 3.15 -3.76 2.94
N GLU A 227 2.19 -3.27 3.72
CA GLU A 227 0.99 -3.99 4.09
C GLU A 227 -0.01 -3.92 2.93
N HIS A 228 -0.52 -5.08 2.51
CA HIS A 228 -1.52 -5.20 1.47
C HIS A 228 -2.71 -6.02 1.96
N THR A 229 -3.91 -5.59 1.61
CA THR A 229 -5.15 -6.30 1.88
C THR A 229 -5.58 -7.05 0.62
N ILE A 230 -5.66 -8.37 0.70
CA ILE A 230 -6.14 -9.21 -0.40
C ILE A 230 -7.52 -9.72 -0.04
N THR A 231 -8.47 -9.51 -0.93
CA THR A 231 -9.83 -10.03 -0.79
C THR A 231 -10.11 -11.01 -1.92
N LEU A 232 -10.65 -12.17 -1.56
CA LEU A 232 -11.20 -13.13 -2.50
C LEU A 232 -12.66 -13.40 -2.18
N LYS A 233 -13.48 -13.64 -3.21
CA LYS A 233 -14.92 -13.86 -3.04
C LYS A 233 -15.48 -14.78 -4.12
N LEU A 234 -16.37 -15.69 -3.72
CA LEU A 234 -17.13 -16.52 -4.65
C LEU A 234 -18.27 -15.70 -5.26
N VAL A 235 -18.31 -15.56 -6.59
CA VAL A 235 -19.32 -14.75 -7.29
C VAL A 235 -20.30 -15.58 -8.12
N ALA A 236 -19.91 -16.76 -8.57
CA ALA A 236 -20.80 -17.71 -9.23
C ALA A 236 -20.22 -19.13 -9.18
N GLY A 237 -21.01 -20.11 -9.63
CA GLY A 237 -20.55 -21.47 -9.84
C GLY A 237 -20.81 -22.41 -8.66
N ASP A 238 -20.02 -23.48 -8.61
CA ASP A 238 -20.14 -24.54 -7.60
C ASP A 238 -19.10 -24.35 -6.48
N TRP A 239 -18.67 -25.44 -5.85
CA TRP A 239 -17.74 -25.46 -4.74
C TRP A 239 -16.40 -24.80 -5.10
N PHE A 240 -15.94 -23.99 -4.15
CA PHE A 240 -14.68 -23.27 -4.18
C PHE A 240 -13.92 -23.59 -2.90
N TRP A 241 -12.72 -24.15 -3.03
CA TRP A 241 -11.81 -24.43 -1.91
C TRP A 241 -10.62 -23.49 -2.01
N PHE A 242 -10.43 -22.69 -0.97
CA PHE A 242 -9.21 -21.90 -0.76
C PHE A 242 -8.24 -22.67 0.14
N ASP A 243 -6.95 -22.57 -0.17
CA ASP A 243 -5.89 -23.38 0.44
C ASP A 243 -4.71 -22.53 0.91
N GLU A 244 -3.94 -21.95 -0.02
CA GLU A 244 -2.75 -21.17 0.36
C GLU A 244 -2.52 -19.89 -0.45
N PHE A 245 -1.86 -18.93 0.19
CA PHE A 245 -1.14 -17.85 -0.50
C PHE A 245 0.34 -18.16 -0.56
N MET A 246 0.97 -17.83 -1.68
CA MET A 246 2.43 -17.80 -1.80
C MET A 246 2.90 -16.39 -2.16
N TYR A 247 3.84 -15.85 -1.38
CA TYR A 247 4.39 -14.51 -1.57
C TYR A 247 5.81 -14.38 -0.99
N VAL A 248 6.50 -13.28 -1.25
CA VAL A 248 7.80 -13.00 -0.62
C VAL A 248 7.58 -11.96 0.49
N PRO A 249 7.85 -12.28 1.76
CA PRO A 249 7.59 -11.36 2.85
C PRO A 249 8.60 -10.21 2.88
N SER A 250 8.15 -9.01 3.26
CA SER A 250 9.07 -7.90 3.54
C SER A 250 9.97 -8.26 4.72
N SER A 251 11.25 -7.88 4.64
CA SER A 251 12.23 -8.13 5.72
C SER A 251 11.90 -7.38 7.02
N ALA A 252 10.93 -6.46 6.98
CA ALA A 252 10.46 -5.71 8.15
C ALA A 252 9.59 -6.51 9.12
N SER A 253 9.11 -7.72 8.76
CA SER A 253 8.13 -8.49 9.53
C SER A 253 8.63 -9.10 10.86
N SER A 254 9.85 -8.77 11.32
CA SER A 254 10.28 -9.09 12.70
C SER A 254 9.96 -7.98 13.70
N SER A 255 9.22 -6.94 13.33
CA SER A 255 8.64 -6.05 14.33
C SER A 255 7.50 -6.79 15.02
N THR A 256 7.82 -7.39 16.17
CA THR A 256 6.86 -7.73 17.22
C THR A 256 5.73 -6.73 17.17
N SER A 257 4.54 -7.19 16.81
CA SER A 257 3.32 -6.40 16.86
C SER A 257 3.13 -6.01 18.33
N THR A 258 3.77 -4.92 18.75
CA THR A 258 3.35 -4.13 19.87
C THR A 258 2.00 -3.60 19.44
N SER A 259 0.98 -4.43 19.67
CA SER A 259 -0.40 -4.10 19.45
C SER A 259 -0.57 -2.70 20.02
N LYS A 260 -0.81 -1.71 19.14
CA LYS A 260 -1.34 -0.43 19.60
C LYS A 260 -2.54 -0.86 20.45
N PRO A 261 -2.51 -0.66 21.78
CA PRO A 261 -3.53 -1.22 22.64
C PRO A 261 -4.85 -0.73 22.08
N LYS A 262 -5.69 -1.65 21.59
CA LYS A 262 -7.03 -1.32 21.10
C LYS A 262 -7.63 -0.44 22.19
N THR A 263 -7.79 0.84 21.90
CA THR A 263 -8.30 1.77 22.90
C THR A 263 -9.66 1.21 23.28
N VAL A 264 -9.80 0.79 24.53
CA VAL A 264 -11.00 0.13 25.04
C VAL A 264 -12.10 1.19 25.11
N ILE A 265 -12.68 1.52 23.95
CA ILE A 265 -13.75 2.52 23.79
C ILE A 265 -14.95 2.13 24.68
N GLY A 266 -15.17 0.83 24.87
CA GLY A 266 -16.19 0.30 25.79
C GLY A 266 -16.01 0.73 27.25
N ALA A 267 -14.77 0.85 27.74
CA ALA A 267 -14.50 1.26 29.12
C ALA A 267 -14.80 2.75 29.34
N ILE A 268 -14.56 3.59 28.32
CA ILE A 268 -14.83 5.03 28.37
C ILE A 268 -16.35 5.29 28.34
N VAL A 269 -17.07 4.64 27.42
CA VAL A 269 -18.53 4.81 27.31
C VAL A 269 -19.26 4.24 28.54
N GLY A 270 -18.82 3.10 29.06
CA GLY A 270 -19.38 2.50 30.28
C GLY A 270 -19.24 3.40 31.51
N GLY A 271 -18.10 4.08 31.67
CA GLY A 271 -17.86 4.98 32.79
C GLY A 271 -18.78 6.22 32.80
N VAL A 272 -19.07 6.79 31.64
CA VAL A 272 -19.94 7.98 31.53
C VAL A 272 -21.40 7.62 31.86
N ILE A 273 -21.89 6.48 31.35
CA ILE A 273 -23.27 6.02 31.60
C ILE A 273 -23.46 5.71 33.10
N ALA A 274 -22.51 5.00 33.72
CA ALA A 274 -22.59 4.66 35.14
C ALA A 274 -22.62 5.92 36.03
N ARG A 275 -21.83 6.96 35.71
CA ARG A 275 -21.82 8.22 36.47
C ARG A 275 -23.13 8.99 36.32
N LEU A 276 -23.71 9.04 35.11
CA LEU A 276 -25.00 9.70 34.89
C LEU A 276 -26.13 9.03 35.69
N ILE A 277 -26.20 7.70 35.68
CA ILE A 277 -27.20 6.94 36.46
C ILE A 277 -27.02 7.19 37.97
N ALA A 278 -25.78 7.20 38.47
CA ALA A 278 -25.50 7.46 39.88
C ALA A 278 -25.97 8.87 40.31
N VAL A 279 -25.71 9.90 39.50
CA VAL A 279 -26.13 11.28 39.80
C VAL A 279 -27.65 11.40 39.82
N VAL A 280 -28.36 10.82 38.84
CA VAL A 280 -29.84 10.84 38.79
C VAL A 280 -30.44 10.15 40.02
N THR A 281 -29.89 8.99 40.40
CA THR A 281 -30.36 8.22 41.56
C THR A 281 -30.18 9.00 42.86
N LEU A 282 -29.04 9.69 43.02
CA LEU A 282 -28.72 10.48 44.22
C LEU A 282 -29.62 11.72 44.33
N VAL A 283 -29.92 12.39 43.21
CA VAL A 283 -30.90 13.49 43.16
C VAL A 283 -32.30 13.00 43.54
N PHE A 284 -32.73 11.86 43.00
CA PHE A 284 -34.04 11.30 43.31
C PHE A 284 -34.19 10.94 44.80
N LEU A 285 -33.18 10.27 45.38
CA LEU A 285 -33.12 9.98 46.83
C LEU A 285 -33.19 11.26 47.67
N ARG A 286 -32.45 12.31 47.27
CA ARG A 286 -32.46 13.60 47.97
C ARG A 286 -33.84 14.25 47.92
N LEU A 287 -34.52 14.23 46.77
CA LEU A 287 -35.88 14.75 46.63
C LEU A 287 -36.89 13.93 47.43
N PHE A 288 -36.78 12.61 47.40
CA PHE A 288 -37.62 11.69 48.17
C PHE A 288 -37.49 11.96 49.68
N TRP A 289 -36.26 12.18 50.17
CA TRP A 289 -36.02 12.51 51.58
C TRP A 289 -36.53 13.90 51.95
N ARG A 290 -36.42 14.89 51.05
CA ARG A 290 -37.00 16.22 51.27
C ARG A 290 -38.52 16.17 51.33
N LYS A 291 -39.17 15.34 50.51
CA LYS A 291 -40.62 15.15 50.54
C LYS A 291 -41.04 14.48 51.86
N ARG A 292 -40.39 13.38 52.24
CA ARG A 292 -40.73 12.62 53.45
C ARG A 292 -40.60 13.45 54.74
N ARG A 293 -39.61 14.35 54.84
CA ARG A 293 -39.48 15.23 56.03
C ARG A 293 -40.65 16.19 56.23
N ARG A 294 -41.48 16.46 55.21
CA ARG A 294 -42.64 17.35 55.35
C ARG A 294 -43.83 16.68 56.06
N GLU A 295 -43.85 15.35 56.19
CA GLU A 295 -45.00 14.61 56.73
C GLU A 295 -44.90 14.31 58.23
N HIS A 296 -43.74 14.51 58.86
CA HIS A 296 -43.54 14.21 60.29
C HIS A 296 -43.92 15.36 61.25
N HIS A 297 -44.40 16.50 60.76
CA HIS A 297 -44.78 17.65 61.62
C HIS A 297 -46.27 17.69 62.03
N MET A 298 -47.10 16.71 61.65
CA MET A 298 -48.56 16.77 61.87
C MET A 298 -49.14 15.79 62.91
N TYR A 299 -48.32 14.98 63.60
CA TYR A 299 -48.80 14.02 64.60
C TYR A 299 -48.41 14.34 66.07
N GLY A 300 -47.87 15.53 66.34
CA GLY A 300 -47.32 15.90 67.66
C GLY A 300 -48.13 16.90 68.49
N SER A 301 -49.41 17.16 68.21
CA SER A 301 -50.18 18.20 68.92
C SER A 301 -51.57 17.73 69.36
N ALA A 302 -51.63 16.57 70.00
CA ALA A 302 -52.83 16.09 70.69
C ALA A 302 -52.48 15.12 71.83
N ALA A 303 -51.79 15.60 72.88
CA ALA A 303 -51.80 14.95 74.20
C ALA A 303 -51.22 15.89 75.26
N ASN A 304 -52.14 16.41 76.10
CA ASN A 304 -52.03 16.83 77.51
C ASN A 304 -50.74 17.48 78.03
#